data_AF-A0A8S9K8B9-F1
#
_entry.id   AF-A0A8S9K8B9-F1
#
_cell.length_a   1.000
_cell.length_b   1.000
_cell.length_c   1.000
_cell.angle_alpha   90.00
_cell.angle_beta   90.00
_cell.angle_gamma   90.00
#
_symmetry.space_group_name_H-M   'P 1'
#
loop_
_entity.id
_entity.type
_entity.pdbx_description
1 polymer ?
#
loop_
_entity_poly.entity_id
_entity_poly.type
_entity_poly.pdbx_seq_one_letter_code
_entity_poly.pdbx_strand_id
1 'polypeptide(L)'
;MAMVTNSEITLLNNLKPYKTTWKVDVKILHSWTQHSNYSGEDTFEFILEDKMGSEIHCTCKRAFLGRVKKLQVGQWKFLENFFVYPSTGMYRPTSHLYKMSIIANSIVTNSTLTTCEVRLVDQHKESSSEDVSTSFSKRKEGDGDLTDMNSTSKKLCAKNIKMEKKK
;
A
#
# COMPACT_ATOMS: atom_id res chain seq x y z
N MET A 1 -10.30 10.60 -28.41
CA MET A 1 -11.32 9.57 -28.07
C MET A 1 -10.59 8.40 -27.44
N ALA A 2 -10.92 8.03 -26.21
CA ALA A 2 -10.34 6.86 -25.56
C ALA A 2 -11.10 5.62 -26.05
N MET A 3 -10.41 4.71 -26.74
CA MET A 3 -10.97 3.41 -27.06
C MET A 3 -11.06 2.60 -25.77
N VAL A 4 -12.28 2.36 -25.29
CA VAL A 4 -12.51 1.38 -24.22
C VAL A 4 -12.41 0.01 -24.87
N THR A 5 -11.28 -0.67 -24.68
CA THR A 5 -11.17 -2.06 -25.12
C THR A 5 -12.05 -2.91 -24.20
N ASN A 6 -12.90 -3.76 -24.77
CA ASN A 6 -13.68 -4.76 -24.04
C ASN A 6 -12.75 -5.94 -23.68
N SER A 7 -11.75 -5.65 -22.86
CA SER A 7 -10.83 -6.64 -22.31
C SER A 7 -11.31 -7.02 -20.92
N GLU A 8 -11.25 -8.31 -20.56
CA GLU A 8 -11.61 -8.78 -19.23
C GLU A 8 -10.62 -8.23 -18.18
N ILE A 9 -11.15 -7.71 -17.06
CA ILE A 9 -10.35 -7.18 -15.96
C ILE A 9 -9.79 -8.35 -15.14
N THR A 10 -8.47 -8.43 -15.03
CA THR A 10 -7.75 -9.47 -14.28
C THR A 10 -7.30 -8.93 -12.92
N LEU A 11 -7.33 -9.77 -11.88
CA LEU A 11 -6.77 -9.46 -10.56
C LEU A 11 -5.25 -9.51 -10.57
N LEU A 12 -4.58 -8.75 -9.69
CA LEU A 12 -3.11 -8.66 -9.69
C LEU A 12 -2.44 -10.02 -9.41
N ASN A 13 -3.02 -10.81 -8.51
CA ASN A 13 -2.54 -12.15 -8.16
C ASN A 13 -2.61 -13.16 -9.32
N ASN A 14 -3.45 -12.88 -10.34
CA ASN A 14 -3.62 -13.75 -11.50
C ASN A 14 -2.72 -13.34 -12.68
N LEU A 15 -1.98 -12.24 -12.54
CA LEU A 15 -1.03 -11.82 -13.56
C LEU A 15 0.06 -12.87 -13.74
N LYS A 16 0.39 -13.12 -15.01
CA LYS A 16 1.51 -13.98 -15.40
C LYS A 16 2.50 -13.19 -16.26
N PRO A 17 3.81 -13.47 -16.12
CA PRO A 17 4.82 -12.94 -17.03
C PRO A 17 4.53 -13.32 -18.50
N TYR A 18 5.21 -12.66 -19.44
CA TYR A 18 5.17 -12.89 -20.90
C TYR A 18 3.89 -12.46 -21.64
N LYS A 19 2.74 -12.40 -20.97
CA LYS A 19 1.54 -11.77 -21.55
C LYS A 19 1.51 -10.28 -21.23
N THR A 20 1.29 -9.45 -22.24
CA THR A 20 1.20 -7.98 -22.12
C THR A 20 -0.22 -7.45 -22.24
N THR A 21 -1.13 -8.21 -22.84
CA THR A 21 -2.52 -7.81 -23.12
C THR A 21 -3.45 -7.87 -21.90
N TRP A 22 -2.88 -7.73 -20.71
CA TRP A 22 -3.66 -7.68 -19.47
C TRP A 22 -4.36 -6.34 -19.34
N LYS A 23 -5.54 -6.37 -18.70
CA LYS A 23 -6.25 -5.21 -18.19
C LYS A 23 -6.45 -5.37 -16.70
N VAL A 24 -6.07 -4.37 -15.91
CA VAL A 24 -6.28 -4.35 -14.45
C VAL A 24 -6.99 -3.07 -14.06
N ASP A 25 -7.77 -3.13 -12.99
CA ASP A 25 -8.37 -1.97 -12.34
C ASP A 25 -7.69 -1.77 -10.99
N VAL A 26 -7.01 -0.63 -10.84
CA VAL A 26 -6.09 -0.41 -9.73
C VAL A 26 -6.18 1.01 -9.20
N LYS A 27 -6.06 1.13 -7.88
CA LYS A 27 -5.91 2.38 -7.15
C LYS A 27 -4.43 2.74 -7.03
N ILE A 28 -4.08 3.99 -7.29
CA ILE A 28 -2.72 4.48 -7.02
C ILE A 28 -2.59 4.74 -5.52
N LEU A 29 -1.81 3.94 -4.79
CA LEU A 29 -1.55 4.15 -3.36
C LEU A 29 -0.41 5.13 -3.11
N HIS A 30 0.67 4.99 -3.90
CA HIS A 30 1.85 5.82 -3.74
C HIS A 30 2.52 6.05 -5.09
N SER A 31 3.24 7.17 -5.22
CA SER A 31 4.02 7.51 -6.40
C SER A 31 5.26 8.31 -6.02
N TRP A 32 6.40 7.98 -6.60
CA TRP A 32 7.65 8.73 -6.40
C TRP A 32 8.52 8.70 -7.65
N THR A 33 9.49 9.59 -7.72
CA THR A 33 10.53 9.58 -8.76
C THR A 33 11.78 8.92 -8.20
N GLN A 34 12.32 7.95 -8.93
CA GLN A 34 13.56 7.27 -8.59
C GLN A 34 14.65 7.65 -9.59
N HIS A 35 15.73 8.24 -9.10
CA HIS A 35 16.89 8.54 -9.92
C HIS A 35 17.75 7.29 -10.09
N SER A 36 18.08 6.93 -11.33
CA SER A 36 19.02 5.83 -11.61
C SER A 36 20.42 6.40 -11.83
N ASN A 37 21.33 6.12 -10.89
CA ASN A 37 22.75 6.45 -11.05
C ASN A 37 23.42 5.69 -12.22
N TYR A 38 22.83 4.57 -12.66
CA TYR A 38 23.43 3.71 -13.68
C TYR A 38 23.01 4.10 -15.11
N SER A 39 21.73 4.38 -15.31
CA SER A 39 21.20 4.71 -16.65
C SER A 39 21.11 6.21 -16.92
N GLY A 40 21.26 7.06 -15.89
CA GLY A 40 21.07 8.51 -16.00
C GLY A 40 19.62 8.95 -16.26
N GLU A 41 18.69 8.00 -16.35
CA GLU A 41 17.26 8.25 -16.53
C GLU A 41 16.50 8.06 -15.22
N ASP A 42 15.60 8.99 -14.93
CA ASP A 42 14.66 8.80 -13.83
C ASP A 42 13.56 7.83 -14.24
N THR A 43 13.10 7.06 -13.27
CA THR A 43 11.88 6.28 -13.36
C THR A 43 10.82 6.86 -12.43
N PHE A 44 9.57 6.73 -12.83
CA PHE A 44 8.42 7.01 -11.99
C PHE A 44 7.93 5.67 -11.45
N GLU A 45 7.89 5.57 -10.15
CA GLU A 45 7.57 4.35 -9.44
C GLU A 45 6.23 4.53 -8.72
N PHE A 46 5.46 3.45 -8.65
CA PHE A 46 4.12 3.45 -8.07
C PHE A 46 3.90 2.20 -7.21
N ILE A 47 3.11 2.35 -6.16
CA ILE A 47 2.43 1.22 -5.51
C ILE A 47 0.97 1.29 -5.95
N LEU A 48 0.48 0.20 -6.53
CA LEU A 48 -0.87 0.06 -7.04
C LEU A 48 -1.61 -1.01 -6.24
N GLU A 49 -2.90 -0.83 -5.98
CA GLU A 49 -3.74 -1.78 -5.24
C GLU A 49 -4.95 -2.18 -6.06
N ASP A 50 -5.30 -3.47 -6.12
CA ASP A 50 -6.54 -3.92 -6.75
C ASP A 50 -7.73 -3.94 -5.78
N LYS A 51 -8.92 -4.26 -6.31
CA LYS A 51 -10.16 -4.33 -5.50
C LYS A 51 -10.14 -5.37 -4.39
N MET A 52 -9.20 -6.32 -4.41
CA MET A 52 -9.03 -7.34 -3.37
C MET A 52 -7.98 -6.93 -2.33
N GLY A 53 -7.36 -5.76 -2.48
CA GLY A 53 -6.30 -5.27 -1.59
C GLY A 53 -4.93 -5.85 -1.90
N SER A 54 -4.74 -6.51 -3.05
CA SER A 54 -3.40 -6.93 -3.47
C SER A 54 -2.62 -5.72 -3.95
N GLU A 55 -1.42 -5.51 -3.40
CA GLU A 55 -0.54 -4.40 -3.77
C GLU A 55 0.53 -4.88 -4.75
N ILE A 56 0.84 -4.09 -5.77
CA ILE A 56 1.91 -4.38 -6.73
C ILE A 56 2.77 -3.15 -7.01
N HIS A 57 4.07 -3.37 -7.10
CA HIS A 57 5.01 -2.35 -7.55
C HIS A 57 4.93 -2.16 -9.07
N CYS A 58 4.82 -0.92 -9.53
CA CYS A 58 4.76 -0.59 -10.95
C CYS A 58 5.77 0.50 -11.30
N THR A 59 6.53 0.26 -12.38
CA THR A 59 7.61 1.13 -12.87
C THR A 59 7.18 1.82 -14.17
N CYS A 60 7.57 3.08 -14.38
CA CYS A 60 7.36 3.79 -15.63
C CYS A 60 8.63 4.58 -16.00
N LYS A 61 9.20 4.31 -17.17
CA LYS A 61 10.35 5.08 -17.66
C LYS A 61 9.96 6.54 -17.94
N ARG A 62 10.89 7.48 -17.75
CA ARG A 62 10.68 8.91 -18.05
C ARG A 62 10.22 9.15 -19.49
N ALA A 63 10.64 8.34 -20.45
CA ALA A 63 10.17 8.40 -21.84
C ALA A 63 8.63 8.29 -21.98
N PHE A 64 7.95 7.62 -21.05
CA PHE A 64 6.49 7.40 -21.09
C PHE A 64 5.73 8.24 -20.06
N LEU A 65 6.41 9.18 -19.40
CA LEU A 65 5.84 10.02 -18.34
C LEU A 65 4.54 10.70 -18.79
N GLY A 66 4.45 11.16 -20.05
CA GLY A 66 3.25 11.80 -20.59
C GLY A 66 1.93 11.02 -20.38
N ARG A 67 1.99 9.68 -20.25
CA ARG A 67 0.84 8.82 -19.99
C ARG A 67 0.42 8.79 -18.52
N VAL A 68 1.38 9.00 -17.61
CA VAL A 68 1.17 8.86 -16.16
C VAL A 68 1.17 10.21 -15.42
N LYS A 69 1.48 11.33 -16.07
CA LYS A 69 1.48 12.67 -15.43
C LYS A 69 0.18 13.05 -14.72
N LYS A 70 -0.95 12.53 -15.19
CA LYS A 70 -2.29 12.83 -14.65
C LYS A 70 -2.73 11.81 -13.60
N LEU A 71 -1.89 10.83 -13.25
CA LEU A 71 -2.19 9.87 -12.20
C LEU A 71 -1.99 10.52 -10.85
N GLN A 72 -3.07 10.67 -10.11
CA GLN A 72 -3.04 11.15 -8.74
C GLN A 72 -3.23 9.97 -7.78
N VAL A 73 -2.55 10.04 -6.64
CA VAL A 73 -2.74 9.11 -5.53
C VAL A 73 -4.21 9.12 -5.08
N GLY A 74 -4.76 7.95 -4.80
CA GLY A 74 -6.15 7.72 -4.38
C GLY A 74 -7.14 7.50 -5.53
N GLN A 75 -6.73 7.70 -6.79
CA GLN A 75 -7.60 7.47 -7.95
C GLN A 75 -7.56 6.02 -8.43
N TRP A 76 -8.70 5.50 -8.85
CA TRP A 76 -8.80 4.24 -9.59
C TRP A 76 -8.63 4.46 -11.09
N LYS A 77 -7.88 3.56 -11.73
CA LYS A 77 -7.59 3.60 -13.17
C LYS A 77 -7.58 2.20 -13.74
N PHE A 78 -8.04 2.10 -14.99
CA PHE A 78 -7.71 0.96 -15.81
C PHE A 78 -6.31 1.13 -16.40
N LEU A 79 -5.52 0.07 -16.30
CA LEU A 79 -4.21 -0.03 -16.93
C LEU A 79 -4.21 -1.24 -17.85
N GLU A 80 -3.83 -1.03 -19.11
CA GLU A 80 -3.76 -2.08 -20.14
C GLU A 80 -2.40 -2.07 -20.84
N ASN A 81 -2.05 -3.20 -21.48
CA ASN A 81 -0.85 -3.32 -22.33
C ASN A 81 0.45 -2.99 -21.59
N PHE A 82 0.73 -3.70 -20.50
CA PHE A 82 1.91 -3.50 -19.65
C PHE A 82 2.74 -4.78 -19.54
N PHE A 83 4.00 -4.66 -19.15
CA PHE A 83 4.82 -5.84 -18.85
C PHE A 83 4.68 -6.26 -17.40
N VAL A 84 4.76 -7.57 -17.19
CA VAL A 84 4.84 -8.21 -15.87
C VAL A 84 6.15 -8.98 -15.79
N TYR A 85 6.93 -8.71 -14.75
CA TYR A 85 8.22 -9.37 -14.50
C TYR A 85 8.22 -9.98 -13.09
N PRO A 86 9.00 -11.05 -12.84
CA PRO A 86 9.36 -11.43 -11.48
C PRO A 86 9.91 -10.22 -10.74
N SER A 87 9.37 -9.98 -9.54
CA SER A 87 9.97 -9.03 -8.65
C SER A 87 11.31 -9.64 -8.18
N THR A 88 12.41 -8.90 -8.29
CA THR A 88 13.78 -9.35 -7.99
C THR A 88 14.47 -8.36 -7.06
N GLY A 89 15.52 -8.82 -6.36
CA GLY A 89 16.31 -7.99 -5.45
C GLY A 89 15.79 -7.98 -4.00
N MET A 90 16.58 -7.32 -3.15
CA MET A 90 16.36 -7.24 -1.70
C MET A 90 15.44 -6.08 -1.29
N TYR A 91 15.41 -5.01 -2.09
CA TYR A 91 14.55 -3.86 -1.85
C TYR A 91 13.27 -3.99 -2.67
N ARG A 92 12.13 -4.18 -1.99
CA ARG A 92 10.83 -4.36 -2.63
C ARG A 92 9.79 -3.47 -1.96
N PRO A 93 9.16 -2.54 -2.70
CA PRO A 93 8.08 -1.72 -2.16
C PRO A 93 6.83 -2.51 -1.78
N THR A 94 6.64 -3.70 -2.36
CA THR A 94 5.49 -4.59 -2.11
C THR A 94 5.97 -6.04 -1.96
N SER A 95 5.19 -6.86 -1.27
CA SER A 95 5.45 -8.31 -1.11
C SER A 95 5.04 -9.15 -2.32
N HIS A 96 4.49 -8.52 -3.36
CA HIS A 96 4.01 -9.21 -4.55
C HIS A 96 5.12 -9.93 -5.31
N LEU A 97 4.82 -11.13 -5.81
CA LEU A 97 5.77 -11.99 -6.53
C LEU A 97 6.25 -11.36 -7.85
N TYR A 98 5.40 -10.51 -8.44
CA TYR A 98 5.64 -9.82 -9.70
C TYR A 98 5.67 -8.31 -9.53
N LYS A 99 6.27 -7.61 -10.49
CA LYS A 99 6.22 -6.16 -10.67
C LYS A 99 5.75 -5.82 -12.07
N MET A 100 5.12 -4.66 -12.22
CA MET A 100 4.60 -4.15 -13.47
C MET A 100 5.51 -3.09 -14.09
N SER A 101 5.45 -2.94 -15.41
CA SER A 101 6.12 -1.85 -16.12
C SER A 101 5.25 -1.26 -17.22
N ILE A 102 5.08 0.05 -17.15
CA ILE A 102 4.37 0.86 -18.16
C ILE A 102 5.31 1.06 -19.35
N ILE A 103 4.78 0.78 -20.53
CA ILE A 103 5.50 0.81 -21.80
C ILE A 103 4.83 1.72 -22.82
N ALA A 104 5.48 1.86 -23.98
CA ALA A 104 5.08 2.76 -25.04
C ALA A 104 3.65 2.54 -25.55
N ASN A 105 3.09 1.32 -25.48
CA ASN A 105 1.73 1.01 -25.92
C ASN A 105 0.74 0.83 -24.75
N SER A 106 1.15 1.10 -23.51
CA SER A 106 0.26 0.99 -22.35
C SER A 106 -0.87 2.01 -22.39
N ILE A 107 -2.08 1.59 -22.09
CA ILE A 107 -3.27 2.45 -22.08
C ILE A 107 -3.67 2.69 -20.63
N VAL A 108 -3.89 3.96 -20.29
CA VAL A 108 -4.32 4.40 -18.96
C VAL A 108 -5.63 5.16 -19.12
N THR A 109 -6.71 4.65 -18.56
CA THR A 109 -8.04 5.29 -18.60
C THR A 109 -8.65 5.38 -17.22
N ASN A 110 -9.64 6.27 -17.05
CA ASN A 110 -10.37 6.37 -15.79
C ASN A 110 -11.15 5.07 -15.52
N SER A 111 -11.13 4.61 -14.27
CA SER A 111 -11.99 3.52 -13.82
C SER A 111 -13.40 4.04 -13.55
N THR A 112 -14.37 3.13 -13.56
CA THR A 112 -15.75 3.38 -13.10
C THR A 112 -15.84 3.37 -11.57
N LEU A 113 -14.86 2.77 -10.87
CA LEU A 113 -14.78 2.81 -9.42
C LEU A 113 -14.45 4.23 -8.97
N THR A 114 -15.36 4.83 -8.20
CA THR A 114 -15.06 6.09 -7.52
C THR A 114 -14.47 5.80 -6.14
N THR A 115 -13.65 6.73 -5.63
CA THR A 115 -13.01 6.61 -4.32
C THR A 115 -14.01 6.40 -3.17
N CYS A 116 -15.30 6.71 -3.37
CA CYS A 116 -16.35 6.60 -2.36
C CYS A 116 -16.92 5.19 -2.15
N GLU A 117 -16.73 4.25 -3.08
CA GLU A 117 -17.50 2.99 -3.09
C GLU A 117 -16.86 1.82 -2.33
N VAL A 118 -15.61 1.93 -1.89
CA VAL A 118 -14.84 0.72 -1.50
C VAL A 118 -14.53 0.70 -0.02
N ARG A 119 -15.52 0.28 0.80
CA ARG A 119 -15.38 -0.50 2.06
C ARG A 119 -16.74 -1.04 2.54
N LEU A 120 -17.46 -1.82 1.74
CA LEU A 120 -18.58 -2.64 2.23
C LEU A 120 -18.47 -4.04 1.64
N VAL A 121 -17.75 -4.92 2.32
CA VAL A 121 -17.98 -6.36 2.21
C VAL A 121 -18.40 -6.81 3.60
N ASP A 122 -19.72 -6.88 3.81
CA ASP A 122 -20.32 -7.49 4.98
C ASP A 122 -20.07 -9.00 4.95
N GLN A 123 -19.40 -9.50 5.98
CA GLN A 123 -19.40 -10.92 6.32
C GLN A 123 -20.58 -11.20 7.26
N HIS A 124 -21.80 -11.09 6.75
CA HIS A 124 -22.98 -11.64 7.45
C HIS A 124 -23.13 -13.12 7.08
N LYS A 125 -22.61 -13.99 7.95
CA LYS A 125 -23.09 -15.37 8.08
C LYS A 125 -23.97 -15.42 9.32
N GLU A 126 -25.27 -15.26 9.15
CA GLU A 126 -26.24 -15.56 10.20
C GLU A 126 -26.49 -17.07 10.27
N SER A 127 -26.38 -17.61 11.47
CA SER A 127 -27.30 -18.62 12.00
C SER A 127 -27.65 -18.16 13.41
N SER A 128 -28.91 -17.78 13.58
CA SER A 128 -29.62 -17.63 14.86
C SER A 128 -29.54 -18.94 15.69
N SER A 129 -29.79 -18.99 17.00
CA SER A 129 -30.72 -18.24 17.86
C SER A 129 -30.41 -18.43 19.36
N GLU A 130 -30.68 -17.38 20.17
CA GLU A 130 -31.27 -17.38 21.55
C GLU A 130 -30.46 -18.04 22.71
N ASP A 131 -30.31 -17.53 23.94
CA ASP A 131 -30.90 -16.42 24.69
C ASP A 131 -30.12 -16.16 26.02
N VAL A 132 -30.16 -14.90 26.51
CA VAL A 132 -30.31 -14.45 27.93
C VAL A 132 -29.31 -14.97 29.00
N SER A 133 -28.51 -14.18 29.74
CA SER A 133 -28.87 -13.11 30.68
C SER A 133 -27.61 -12.50 31.31
N THR A 134 -27.63 -11.19 31.57
CA THR A 134 -26.69 -10.51 32.47
C THR A 134 -27.01 -10.81 33.93
N SER A 135 -25.98 -10.93 34.79
CA SER A 135 -26.17 -10.81 36.23
C SER A 135 -25.00 -10.08 36.89
N PHE A 136 -25.34 -8.93 37.46
CA PHE A 136 -24.63 -8.25 38.53
C PHE A 136 -24.42 -9.20 39.72
N SER A 137 -23.22 -9.19 40.33
CA SER A 137 -23.08 -9.50 41.75
C SER A 137 -21.88 -8.77 42.36
N LYS A 138 -22.15 -8.20 43.53
CA LYS A 138 -21.38 -7.26 44.34
C LYS A 138 -20.89 -7.99 45.59
N ARG A 139 -19.67 -7.66 46.08
CA ARG A 139 -19.17 -7.64 47.49
C ARG A 139 -17.62 -7.74 47.50
N LYS A 140 -16.81 -7.14 48.39
CA LYS A 140 -16.94 -6.18 49.52
C LYS A 140 -15.49 -5.78 49.95
N GLU A 141 -15.30 -4.58 50.50
CA GLU A 141 -14.05 -4.07 51.14
C GLU A 141 -13.65 -4.80 52.44
N GLY A 142 -12.35 -4.67 52.79
CA GLY A 142 -11.70 -4.87 54.10
C GLY A 142 -10.21 -5.19 53.91
N ASP A 143 -9.24 -4.27 54.06
CA ASP A 143 -8.67 -3.56 55.23
C ASP A 143 -7.45 -4.27 55.88
N GLY A 144 -6.36 -3.50 56.06
CA GLY A 144 -5.07 -3.80 56.74
C GLY A 144 -4.05 -4.68 55.99
N ASP A 145 -2.73 -4.46 55.96
CA ASP A 145 -1.80 -3.44 56.47
C ASP A 145 -0.44 -3.63 55.75
N LEU A 146 0.41 -2.62 55.84
CA LEU A 146 1.68 -2.27 55.18
C LEU A 146 2.81 -3.34 55.15
N THR A 147 3.66 -3.26 54.12
CA THR A 147 5.10 -2.98 54.32
C THR A 147 5.72 -2.34 53.10
N ASP A 148 6.22 -1.12 53.32
CA ASP A 148 7.03 -0.27 52.45
C ASP A 148 8.40 -0.92 52.19
N MET A 149 8.98 -0.76 50.99
CA MET A 149 10.43 -0.66 50.82
C MET A 149 10.75 0.12 49.54
N ASN A 150 11.41 1.26 49.76
CA ASN A 150 11.79 2.25 48.77
C ASN A 150 12.83 1.74 47.76
N SER A 151 12.83 2.32 46.56
CA SER A 151 14.08 2.65 45.85
C SER A 151 13.84 3.83 44.90
N THR A 152 14.65 4.88 45.06
CA THR A 152 14.45 6.22 44.51
C THR A 152 15.29 6.49 43.25
N SER A 153 14.71 7.33 42.37
CA SER A 153 15.37 8.40 41.59
C SER A 153 16.05 8.13 40.24
N LYS A 154 15.29 8.46 39.18
CA LYS A 154 15.54 9.34 38.02
C LYS A 154 16.99 9.85 37.77
N LYS A 155 17.46 9.77 36.51
CA LYS A 155 17.83 10.95 35.68
C LYS A 155 18.24 10.58 34.23
N LEU A 156 17.73 11.38 33.28
CA LEU A 156 18.21 11.50 31.90
C LEU A 156 19.66 12.01 31.89
N CYS A 157 20.52 11.44 31.03
CA CYS A 157 21.85 11.97 30.74
C CYS A 157 21.86 12.59 29.33
N ALA A 158 21.91 13.92 29.28
CA ALA A 158 22.24 14.68 28.07
C ALA A 158 23.77 14.72 27.89
N LYS A 159 24.25 14.42 26.69
CA LYS A 159 25.66 14.56 26.32
C LYS A 159 25.91 15.98 25.82
N ASN A 160 26.68 16.76 26.57
CA ASN A 160 27.28 18.01 26.09
C ASN A 160 28.60 17.68 25.37
N ILE A 161 28.73 18.05 24.10
CA ILE A 161 30.01 18.02 23.37
C ILE A 161 30.53 19.45 23.24
N LYS A 162 31.75 19.62 23.76
CA LYS A 162 32.55 20.82 23.91
C LYS A 162 33.01 21.34 22.54
N MET A 163 32.80 22.63 22.26
CA MET A 163 33.46 23.33 21.15
C MET A 163 34.94 23.60 21.51
N GLU A 164 35.84 23.14 20.65
CA GLU A 164 37.27 23.41 20.70
C GLU A 164 37.58 24.71 19.92
N LYS A 165 38.22 25.68 20.58
CA LYS A 165 38.83 26.85 19.93
C LYS A 165 40.28 26.49 19.60
N LYS A 166 40.67 26.57 18.33
CA LYS A 166 42.08 26.62 17.92
C LYS A 166 42.53 28.05 17.66
N LYS A 167 43.79 28.24 18.04
CA LYS A 167 44.58 29.46 18.20
C LYS A 167 44.92 30.12 16.87
#